data_AF-A0A365T6H8-F1
#
_entry.id   AF-A0A365T6H8-F1
#
_cell.length_a   1.000
_cell.length_b   1.000
_cell.length_c   1.000
_cell.angle_alpha   90.00
_cell.angle_beta   90.00
_cell.angle_gamma   90.00
#
_symmetry.space_group_name_H-M   'P 1'
#
loop_
_entity.id
_entity.type
_entity.pdbx_description
1 polymer ?
#
loop_
_entity_poly.entity_id
_entity_poly.type
_entity_poly.pdbx_seq_one_letter_code
_entity_poly.pdbx_strand_id
1 'polypeptide(L)'
;MEENKTHDAGESEENDESRRSFMQKGALASGAVALGIASTDSAVAQDGQRQVLVFTYDYYPGVNFRVTQPLQASTTVNVLRRPGGGTVPEISQPDDYNGYVINYQLGGDGQDQAGITTLLFTQDSLQTDTRYRLGSDAQVFSATLNLVSTTARRTN
;
A
#
# COMPACT_ATOMS: atom_id res chain seq x y z
N MET A 1 -15.95 8.46 54.30
CA MET A 1 -16.97 9.28 54.96
C MET A 1 -16.94 10.62 54.24
N GLU A 2 -17.59 10.67 53.08
CA GLU A 2 -19.00 11.07 52.89
C GLU A 2 -19.15 12.56 53.05
N GLU A 3 -19.50 13.22 51.95
CA GLU A 3 -20.76 13.96 51.84
C GLU A 3 -20.89 14.44 50.39
N ASN A 4 -21.90 13.94 49.66
CA ASN A 4 -22.66 14.86 48.82
C ASN A 4 -24.12 14.43 48.77
N LYS A 5 -24.95 15.45 48.96
CA LYS A 5 -26.30 15.44 49.50
C LYS A 5 -27.25 15.67 48.34
N THR A 6 -28.09 14.68 48.02
CA THR A 6 -29.17 14.85 47.04
C THR A 6 -30.48 15.02 47.81
N HIS A 7 -31.10 16.19 47.66
CA HIS A 7 -32.47 16.44 48.12
C HIS A 7 -33.47 16.08 47.01
N ASP A 8 -34.62 15.72 47.53
CA ASP A 8 -35.76 14.99 46.99
C ASP A 8 -36.89 15.91 46.48
N ALA A 9 -37.80 15.27 45.74
CA ALA A 9 -39.26 15.48 45.64
C ALA A 9 -39.91 16.55 44.73
N GLY A 10 -40.84 16.01 43.91
CA GLY A 10 -42.20 16.53 43.68
C GLY A 10 -42.42 17.17 42.30
N GLU A 11 -43.01 16.51 41.28
CA GLU A 11 -44.46 16.28 41.03
C GLU A 11 -45.29 17.59 41.07
N SER A 12 -46.17 17.96 40.13
CA SER A 12 -46.93 17.23 39.09
C SER A 12 -47.58 18.23 38.11
N GLU A 13 -47.98 17.72 36.92
CA GLU A 13 -49.24 18.03 36.15
C GLU A 13 -49.49 19.48 35.68
N GLU A 14 -50.15 19.83 34.57
CA GLU A 14 -50.80 19.22 33.41
C GLU A 14 -51.24 20.43 32.51
N ASN A 15 -51.79 20.15 31.33
CA ASN A 15 -52.55 21.09 30.46
C ASN A 15 -51.78 22.15 29.69
N ASP A 16 -52.12 22.49 28.44
CA ASP A 16 -52.99 21.88 27.44
C ASP A 16 -52.71 22.67 26.14
N GLU A 17 -52.67 21.93 25.04
CA GLU A 17 -53.16 22.29 23.71
C GLU A 17 -52.80 23.63 23.01
N SER A 18 -52.24 23.42 21.81
CA SER A 18 -52.80 23.92 20.54
C SER A 18 -52.69 25.41 20.22
N ARG A 19 -51.72 25.73 19.34
CA ARG A 19 -51.93 26.22 17.96
C ARG A 19 -50.72 27.00 17.45
N ARG A 20 -49.92 26.38 16.58
CA ARG A 20 -49.54 26.91 15.27
C ARG A 20 -48.74 25.86 14.50
N SER A 21 -49.51 25.10 13.73
CA SER A 21 -49.07 24.50 12.48
C SER A 21 -48.40 25.57 11.61
N PHE A 22 -47.15 25.35 11.22
CA PHE A 22 -46.69 25.64 9.87
C PHE A 22 -45.73 24.53 9.44
N MET A 23 -46.27 23.61 8.64
CA MET A 23 -45.49 22.75 7.77
C MET A 23 -44.45 23.59 7.02
N GLN A 24 -43.17 23.22 7.11
CA GLN A 24 -42.25 23.49 6.02
C GLN A 24 -41.54 22.18 5.66
N LYS A 25 -42.11 21.55 4.63
CA LYS A 25 -41.51 20.45 3.88
C LYS A 25 -40.22 20.96 3.25
N GLY A 26 -39.09 20.75 3.92
CA GLY A 26 -37.76 20.96 3.38
C GLY A 26 -37.24 19.68 2.74
N ALA A 27 -37.83 19.27 1.62
CA ALA A 27 -37.20 18.30 0.74
C ALA A 27 -36.03 18.99 0.04
N LEU A 28 -34.82 18.76 0.54
CA LEU A 28 -33.57 19.08 -0.16
C LEU A 28 -32.97 17.73 -0.53
N ALA A 29 -33.43 17.18 -1.65
CA ALA A 29 -32.76 17.32 -2.94
C ALA A 29 -31.44 16.55 -2.92
N SER A 30 -31.53 15.35 -3.47
CA SER A 30 -30.45 14.54 -4.00
C SER A 30 -29.14 15.31 -4.13
N GLY A 31 -28.22 15.08 -3.19
CA GLY A 31 -26.85 15.53 -3.35
C GLY A 31 -26.30 14.87 -4.61
N ALA A 32 -26.20 15.65 -5.67
CA ALA A 32 -25.55 15.23 -6.89
C ALA A 32 -24.14 14.76 -6.52
N VAL A 33 -23.81 13.53 -6.90
CA VAL A 33 -22.44 13.06 -6.94
C VAL A 33 -21.72 13.98 -7.92
N ALA A 34 -20.98 14.95 -7.40
CA ALA A 34 -20.03 15.71 -8.18
C ALA A 34 -18.94 14.72 -8.60
N LEU A 35 -19.03 14.22 -9.83
CA LEU A 35 -17.92 13.61 -10.55
C LEU A 35 -16.92 14.73 -10.87
N GLY A 36 -16.28 15.24 -9.82
CA GLY A 36 -15.13 16.11 -9.88
C GLY A 36 -13.95 15.29 -10.34
N ILE A 37 -13.55 15.52 -11.58
CA ILE A 37 -12.24 15.19 -12.14
C ILE A 37 -11.20 15.94 -11.30
N ALA A 38 -10.78 15.32 -10.19
CA ALA A 38 -9.60 15.73 -9.46
C ALA A 38 -8.40 15.02 -10.10
N SER A 39 -7.65 15.77 -10.89
CA SER A 39 -6.35 15.38 -11.40
C SER A 39 -5.37 15.18 -10.24
N THR A 40 -4.89 13.93 -10.12
CA THR A 40 -3.59 13.53 -9.56
C THR A 40 -3.26 13.98 -8.13
N ASP A 41 -3.88 13.30 -7.17
CA ASP A 41 -3.15 12.78 -6.02
C ASP A 41 -3.79 11.44 -5.64
N SER A 42 -3.43 10.40 -6.40
CA SER A 42 -3.78 9.02 -6.11
C SER A 42 -2.97 8.53 -4.90
N ALA A 43 -3.20 9.14 -3.74
CA ALA A 43 -2.87 8.62 -2.41
C ALA A 43 -4.11 7.95 -1.78
N VAL A 44 -4.98 7.37 -2.61
CA VAL A 44 -5.92 6.34 -2.14
C VAL A 44 -5.07 5.14 -1.74
N ALA A 45 -5.05 4.83 -0.45
CA ALA A 45 -4.32 3.71 0.13
C ALA A 45 -4.46 2.46 -0.76
N GLN A 46 -3.38 2.10 -1.47
CA GLN A 46 -3.24 0.81 -2.13
C GLN A 46 -2.96 -0.22 -1.03
N ASP A 47 -3.96 -0.52 -0.21
CA ASP A 47 -3.84 -1.42 0.93
C ASP A 47 -3.52 -2.83 0.42
N GLY A 48 -2.22 -3.10 0.19
CA GLY A 48 -1.72 -4.35 -0.35
C GLY A 48 -0.78 -4.26 -1.56
N GLN A 49 -0.76 -3.17 -2.34
CA GLN A 49 0.20 -3.00 -3.46
C GLN A 49 1.38 -2.14 -3.03
N ARG A 50 2.60 -2.60 -3.28
CA ARG A 50 3.86 -1.93 -2.96
C ARG A 50 4.64 -1.67 -4.23
N GLN A 51 5.29 -0.52 -4.33
CA GLN A 51 6.20 -0.27 -5.44
C GLN A 51 7.48 -1.06 -5.23
N VAL A 52 7.91 -1.80 -6.26
CA VAL A 52 9.12 -2.63 -6.21
C VAL A 52 9.98 -2.38 -7.43
N LEU A 53 11.29 -2.51 -7.24
CA LEU A 53 12.30 -2.47 -8.29
C LEU A 53 12.87 -3.87 -8.49
N VAL A 54 13.01 -4.27 -9.75
CA VAL A 54 13.62 -5.54 -10.16
C VAL A 54 14.57 -5.27 -11.31
N PHE A 55 15.61 -6.09 -11.45
CA PHE A 55 16.45 -6.01 -12.63
C PHE A 55 15.65 -6.33 -13.91
N THR A 56 15.88 -5.57 -14.97
CA THR A 56 15.18 -5.72 -16.25
C THR A 56 15.29 -7.14 -16.81
N TYR A 57 16.43 -7.80 -16.61
CA TYR A 57 16.68 -9.17 -17.08
C TYR A 57 16.05 -10.25 -16.18
N ASP A 58 15.61 -9.89 -14.97
CA ASP A 58 14.96 -10.79 -14.01
C ASP A 58 13.48 -10.44 -13.79
N TYR A 59 12.91 -9.61 -14.66
CA TYR A 59 11.49 -9.22 -14.58
C TYR A 59 10.59 -10.26 -15.24
N TYR A 60 9.73 -10.90 -14.44
CA TYR A 60 8.71 -11.85 -14.92
C TYR A 60 7.30 -11.32 -14.61
N PRO A 61 6.58 -10.75 -15.60
CA PRO A 61 5.30 -10.06 -15.38
C PRO A 61 4.22 -11.03 -14.91
N GLY A 62 3.45 -10.62 -13.88
CA GLY A 62 2.30 -11.37 -13.42
C GLY A 62 2.63 -12.70 -12.71
N VAL A 63 3.90 -12.99 -12.44
CA VAL A 63 4.37 -14.23 -11.79
C VAL A 63 4.36 -14.08 -10.26
N ASN A 64 4.10 -15.18 -9.57
CA ASN A 64 4.18 -15.24 -8.10
C ASN A 64 5.64 -15.39 -7.66
N PHE A 65 5.99 -14.77 -6.55
CA PHE A 65 7.28 -14.97 -5.90
C PHE A 65 7.11 -15.11 -4.40
N ARG A 66 8.06 -15.79 -3.76
CA ARG A 66 8.19 -15.85 -2.31
C ARG A 66 9.39 -15.02 -1.87
N VAL A 67 9.22 -14.24 -0.80
CA VAL A 67 10.34 -13.56 -0.15
C VAL A 67 11.07 -14.59 0.72
N THR A 68 12.33 -14.86 0.41
CA THR A 68 13.12 -15.86 1.13
C THR A 68 13.86 -15.24 2.29
N GLN A 69 14.58 -14.14 2.05
CA GLN A 69 15.37 -13.48 3.08
C GLN A 69 15.58 -11.99 2.75
N PRO A 70 15.71 -11.11 3.77
CA PRO A 70 16.16 -9.75 3.56
C PRO A 70 17.67 -9.74 3.25
N LEU A 71 18.08 -8.78 2.43
CA LEU A 71 19.49 -8.44 2.24
C LEU A 71 19.98 -7.54 3.38
N GLN A 72 21.28 -7.58 3.62
CA GLN A 72 21.93 -6.58 4.48
C GLN A 72 21.82 -5.19 3.83
N ALA A 73 21.59 -4.15 4.63
CA ALA A 73 21.44 -2.78 4.15
C ALA A 73 22.64 -2.32 3.31
N SER A 74 23.86 -2.65 3.75
CA SER A 74 25.10 -2.35 3.01
C SER A 74 25.13 -3.02 1.62
N THR A 75 24.67 -4.26 1.50
CA THR A 75 24.56 -4.96 0.22
C THR A 75 23.53 -4.29 -0.67
N THR A 76 22.35 -3.95 -0.16
CA THR A 76 21.31 -3.23 -0.91
C THR A 76 21.85 -1.91 -1.46
N VAL A 77 22.48 -1.10 -0.61
CA VAL A 77 23.09 0.17 -1.00
C VAL A 77 24.14 -0.03 -2.08
N ASN A 78 25.01 -1.03 -1.95
CA ASN A 78 26.06 -1.28 -2.94
C ASN A 78 25.50 -1.69 -4.30
N VAL A 79 24.39 -2.45 -4.33
CA VAL A 79 23.74 -2.89 -5.56
C VAL A 79 22.99 -1.74 -6.25
N LEU A 80 22.38 -0.82 -5.49
CA LEU A 80 21.64 0.33 -6.01
C LEU A 80 22.54 1.54 -6.37
N ARG A 81 23.86 1.36 -6.38
CA ARG A 81 24.83 2.38 -6.80
C ARG A 81 25.36 2.09 -8.19
N ARG A 82 25.87 3.12 -8.86
CA ARG A 82 26.51 2.96 -10.16
C ARG A 82 27.76 2.08 -10.05
N PRO A 83 28.09 1.31 -11.11
CA PRO A 83 29.41 0.70 -11.25
C PRO A 83 30.49 1.80 -11.16
N GLY A 84 31.47 1.63 -10.25
CA GLY A 84 32.48 2.65 -9.96
C GLY A 84 32.09 3.67 -8.89
N GLY A 85 30.90 3.57 -8.31
CA GLY A 85 30.44 4.37 -7.18
C GLY A 85 29.50 5.52 -7.55
N GLY A 86 28.92 6.12 -6.51
CA GLY A 86 27.91 7.18 -6.62
C GLY A 86 26.49 6.67 -6.88
N THR A 87 25.52 7.57 -6.80
CA THR A 87 24.10 7.30 -7.02
C THR A 87 23.69 7.53 -8.47
N VAL A 88 22.54 7.00 -8.88
CA VAL A 88 21.84 7.41 -10.11
C VAL A 88 20.82 8.51 -9.80
N PRO A 89 20.44 9.36 -10.77
CA PRO A 89 19.49 10.44 -10.52
C PRO A 89 18.15 9.97 -9.95
N GLU A 90 17.72 8.75 -10.30
CA GLU A 90 16.45 8.18 -9.87
C GLU A 90 16.48 7.61 -8.44
N ILE A 91 17.67 7.38 -7.88
CA ILE A 91 17.89 6.86 -6.53
C ILE A 91 18.87 7.79 -5.81
N SER A 92 18.35 8.88 -5.25
CA SER A 92 19.15 9.82 -4.46
C SER A 92 19.65 9.22 -3.14
N GLN A 93 18.84 8.35 -2.52
CA GLN A 93 19.10 7.72 -1.22
C GLN A 93 18.91 6.20 -1.33
N PRO A 94 19.96 5.45 -1.67
CA PRO A 94 19.86 4.00 -1.84
C PRO A 94 19.64 3.26 -0.51
N ASP A 95 19.90 3.90 0.62
CA ASP A 95 19.68 3.38 1.98
C ASP A 95 18.22 3.41 2.41
N ASP A 96 17.35 4.15 1.72
CA ASP A 96 15.89 4.12 1.94
C ASP A 96 15.24 2.84 1.39
N TYR A 97 15.98 2.04 0.65
CA TYR A 97 15.49 0.80 0.06
C TYR A 97 15.83 -0.43 0.90
N ASN A 98 14.83 -1.28 1.10
CA ASN A 98 14.99 -2.63 1.57
C ASN A 98 15.26 -3.56 0.37
N GLY A 99 16.27 -4.41 0.50
CA GLY A 99 16.59 -5.45 -0.49
C GLY A 99 16.14 -6.81 0.00
N TYR A 100 15.67 -7.65 -0.91
CA TYR A 100 15.20 -9.00 -0.63
C TYR A 100 15.73 -9.98 -1.65
N VAL A 101 16.06 -11.19 -1.19
CA VAL A 101 16.17 -12.35 -2.08
C VAL A 101 14.79 -12.95 -2.23
N ILE A 102 14.35 -13.06 -3.47
CA ILE A 102 13.06 -13.64 -3.84
C ILE A 102 13.27 -14.91 -4.66
N ASN A 103 12.29 -15.79 -4.63
CA ASN A 103 12.23 -16.96 -5.51
C ASN A 103 10.94 -16.90 -6.33
N TYR A 104 11.07 -16.76 -7.64
CA TYR A 104 9.95 -16.86 -8.57
C TYR A 104 9.43 -18.29 -8.64
N GLN A 105 8.13 -18.41 -8.61
CA GLN A 105 7.40 -19.66 -8.73
C GLN A 105 6.97 -19.82 -10.19
N LEU A 106 7.89 -20.34 -11.01
CA LEU A 106 7.66 -20.58 -12.44
C LEU A 106 7.21 -22.04 -12.64
N GLY A 107 6.18 -22.22 -13.46
CA GLY A 107 5.47 -23.49 -13.58
C GLY A 107 4.19 -23.53 -12.74
N GLY A 108 3.16 -24.19 -13.27
CA GLY A 108 1.86 -24.34 -12.62
C GLY A 108 1.91 -25.24 -11.38
N ASP A 109 0.74 -25.52 -10.81
CA ASP A 109 0.59 -26.31 -9.58
C ASP A 109 1.09 -27.77 -9.80
N GLY A 110 2.32 -28.08 -9.36
CA GLY A 110 2.95 -29.39 -9.57
C GLY A 110 4.32 -29.53 -8.87
N GLN A 111 4.92 -30.73 -8.92
CA GLN A 111 6.18 -31.06 -8.22
C GLN A 111 7.44 -30.52 -8.91
N ASP A 112 7.34 -29.96 -10.12
CA ASP A 112 8.46 -29.43 -10.91
C ASP A 112 8.42 -27.90 -11.00
N GLN A 113 8.27 -27.20 -9.87
CA GLN A 113 8.47 -25.75 -9.85
C GLN A 113 9.96 -25.43 -9.94
N ALA A 114 10.41 -25.06 -11.13
CA ALA A 114 11.72 -24.45 -11.32
C ALA A 114 11.69 -23.04 -10.69
N GLY A 115 12.36 -22.89 -9.54
CA GLY A 115 12.45 -21.61 -8.86
C GLY A 115 13.60 -20.76 -9.41
N ILE A 116 13.33 -19.54 -9.89
CA ILE A 116 14.40 -18.58 -10.21
C ILE A 116 14.62 -17.66 -9.02
N THR A 117 15.85 -17.63 -8.50
CA THR A 117 16.23 -16.76 -7.38
C THR A 117 16.83 -15.46 -7.91
N THR A 118 16.29 -14.33 -7.49
CA THR A 118 16.80 -12.99 -7.84
C THR A 118 16.65 -12.02 -6.66
N LEU A 119 17.01 -10.76 -6.89
CA LEU A 119 16.87 -9.65 -5.96
C LEU A 119 15.67 -8.78 -6.31
N LEU A 120 15.04 -8.24 -5.29
CA LEU A 120 13.98 -7.25 -5.39
C LEU A 120 14.21 -6.16 -4.36
N PHE A 121 13.91 -4.92 -4.73
CA PHE A 121 14.10 -3.75 -3.86
C PHE A 121 12.79 -2.99 -3.70
N THR A 122 12.57 -2.39 -2.54
CA THR A 122 11.40 -1.53 -2.29
C THR A 122 11.66 -0.61 -1.11
N GLN A 123 11.04 0.56 -1.09
CA GLN A 123 11.06 1.44 0.09
C GLN A 123 10.12 0.94 1.19
N ASP A 124 9.15 0.10 0.82
CA ASP A 124 8.27 -0.57 1.77
C ASP A 124 8.95 -1.79 2.40
N SER A 125 8.32 -2.33 3.45
CA SER A 125 8.72 -3.62 4.00
C SER A 125 7.91 -4.76 3.38
N LEU A 126 8.61 -5.86 3.07
CA LEU A 126 8.04 -7.15 2.71
C LEU A 126 8.27 -8.17 3.82
N GLN A 127 7.25 -8.97 4.08
CA GLN A 127 7.32 -10.08 5.02
C GLN A 127 8.06 -11.26 4.39
N THR A 128 9.02 -11.84 5.11
CA THR A 128 9.68 -13.10 4.74
C THR A 128 8.68 -14.26 4.75
N ASP A 129 9.01 -15.31 4.02
CA ASP A 129 8.18 -16.51 3.84
C ASP A 129 6.79 -16.27 3.25
N THR A 130 6.48 -15.03 2.88
CA THR A 130 5.20 -14.61 2.32
C THR A 130 5.25 -14.60 0.80
N ARG A 131 4.11 -14.92 0.18
CA ARG A 131 3.93 -14.90 -1.27
C ARG A 131 3.37 -13.55 -1.72
N TYR A 132 3.89 -13.11 -2.85
CA TYR A 132 3.45 -11.91 -3.55
C TYR A 132 3.32 -12.23 -5.03
N ARG A 133 2.57 -11.40 -5.74
CA ARG A 133 2.46 -11.43 -7.19
C ARG A 133 2.98 -10.12 -7.75
N LEU A 134 3.88 -10.24 -8.73
CA LEU A 134 4.44 -9.10 -9.43
C LEU A 134 3.39 -8.53 -10.41
N GLY A 135 3.38 -7.20 -10.54
CA GLY A 135 2.59 -6.49 -11.54
C GLY A 135 3.03 -6.86 -12.96
N SER A 136 2.19 -6.53 -13.93
CA SER A 136 2.50 -6.69 -15.36
C SER A 136 2.87 -5.36 -16.04
N ASP A 137 2.62 -4.26 -15.35
CA ASP A 137 2.73 -2.87 -15.76
C ASP A 137 4.09 -2.24 -15.37
N ALA A 138 5.20 -2.93 -15.70
CA ALA A 138 6.53 -2.39 -15.42
C ALA A 138 6.89 -1.20 -16.30
N GLN A 139 7.55 -0.21 -15.69
CA GLN A 139 8.13 0.95 -16.36
C GLN A 139 9.65 0.93 -16.18
N VAL A 140 10.39 1.42 -17.16
CA VAL A 140 11.85 1.62 -17.00
C VAL A 140 12.08 2.62 -15.87
N PHE A 141 12.81 2.20 -14.85
CA PHE A 141 13.14 3.04 -13.70
C PHE A 141 14.51 3.66 -13.87
N SER A 142 15.54 2.83 -14.11
CA SER A 142 16.90 3.31 -14.36
C SER A 142 17.55 2.42 -15.40
N ALA A 143 17.77 2.98 -16.60
CA ALA A 143 18.50 2.28 -17.65
C ALA A 143 19.97 2.04 -17.26
N THR A 144 20.55 2.90 -16.43
CA THR A 144 21.94 2.77 -15.97
C THR A 144 22.14 1.57 -15.04
N LEU A 145 21.17 1.29 -14.15
CA LEU A 145 21.22 0.14 -13.24
C LEU A 145 20.47 -1.09 -13.77
N ASN A 146 19.89 -0.99 -14.97
CA ASN A 146 18.98 -1.98 -15.54
C ASN A 146 17.84 -2.32 -14.56
N LEU A 147 17.16 -1.31 -14.04
CA LEU A 147 16.03 -1.48 -13.12
C LEU A 147 14.71 -1.10 -13.80
N VAL A 148 13.69 -1.90 -13.54
CA VAL A 148 12.30 -1.59 -13.83
C VAL A 148 11.52 -1.42 -12.53
N SER A 149 10.53 -0.53 -12.55
CA SER A 149 9.62 -0.26 -11.45
C SER A 149 8.27 -0.89 -11.77
N THR A 150 7.70 -1.63 -10.82
CA THR A 150 6.39 -2.29 -10.94
C THR A 150 5.74 -2.39 -9.57
N THR A 151 4.56 -2.99 -9.50
CA THR A 151 3.88 -3.25 -8.22
C THR A 151 4.10 -4.68 -7.75
N ALA A 152 4.03 -4.90 -6.45
CA ALA A 152 3.90 -6.22 -5.85
C ALA A 152 2.70 -6.23 -4.92
N ARG A 153 1.85 -7.26 -5.05
CA ARG A 153 0.70 -7.45 -4.17
C ARG A 153 0.80 -8.75 -3.40
N ARG A 154 0.47 -8.73 -2.11
CA ARG A 154 0.43 -9.96 -1.30
C ARG A 154 -0.61 -10.92 -1.88
N THR A 155 -0.29 -12.20 -1.89
CA THR A 155 -1.22 -13.28 -2.22
C THR A 155 -1.40 -14.20 -1.02
N ASN A 156 -2.60 -14.79 -0.92
CA ASN A 156 -2.96 -15.75 0.13
C ASN A 156 -2.46 -17.15 -0.22
#